data_AF-A0A7G9SDH8-F1
#
_entry.id   AF-A0A7G9SDH8-F1
#
_cell.length_a   1.000
_cell.length_b   1.000
_cell.length_c   1.000
_cell.angle_alpha   90.00
_cell.angle_beta   90.00
_cell.angle_gamma   90.00
#
_symmetry.space_group_name_H-M   'P 1'
#
loop_
_entity.id
_entity.type
_entity.pdbx_description
1 polymer ?
#
loop_
_entity_poly.entity_id
_entity_poly.type
_entity_poly.pdbx_seq_one_letter_code
_entity_poly.pdbx_strand_id
1 'polypeptide(L)'
;MSVSASALAASAALRVASLDLCADEYLLLAGRPDQIVSVSKIGRDPRDSVLAGMARRYPANDGSIESLLKKRPTLLISTGSGGAKSTRLLGARLGMQTLTLPYPASVDDVAKNFRKVATLLGNPDRANTFDRRLTSLKRPTSAREAIFVSGGGLSLSPSSLPGQWMALAGLRQRSLPGARLTLEDLALRPPPVLLLSRYRPGQASIGQRWLSHPIVARAPSRKLIADGRRWTCAGPLMLDEIERLGRQR
;
A
#
# COMPACT_ATOMS: atom_id res chain seq x y z
N MET A 1 6.14 38.24 -16.29
CA MET A 1 6.50 36.82 -16.29
C MET A 1 5.31 36.03 -16.79
N SER A 2 5.23 35.80 -18.10
CA SER A 2 4.10 35.10 -18.73
C SER A 2 4.27 33.60 -18.56
N VAL A 3 3.46 33.00 -17.68
CA VAL A 3 3.31 31.54 -17.63
C VAL A 3 2.55 31.13 -18.88
N SER A 4 3.22 30.44 -19.80
CA SER A 4 2.63 29.97 -21.07
C SER A 4 1.31 29.24 -20.86
N ALA A 5 0.27 29.68 -21.55
CA ALA A 5 -1.05 29.02 -21.63
C ALA A 5 -0.95 27.54 -22.05
N SER A 6 0.13 27.13 -22.73
CA SER A 6 0.43 25.74 -23.08
C SER A 6 0.69 24.83 -21.87
N ALA A 7 1.21 25.35 -20.75
CA ALA A 7 1.39 24.57 -19.53
C ALA A 7 0.07 24.36 -18.77
N LEU A 8 -0.84 25.34 -18.81
CA LEU A 8 -2.21 25.18 -18.30
C LEU A 8 -3.02 24.20 -19.18
N ALA A 9 -2.87 24.26 -20.50
CA ALA A 9 -3.55 23.36 -21.44
C ALA A 9 -3.06 21.90 -21.32
N ALA A 10 -1.78 21.66 -21.02
CA ALA A 10 -1.28 20.30 -20.77
C ALA A 10 -1.84 19.67 -19.47
N SER A 11 -2.27 20.49 -18.51
CA SER A 11 -2.96 20.01 -17.29
C SER A 11 -4.43 19.68 -17.54
N ALA A 12 -5.02 20.23 -18.61
CA ALA A 12 -6.37 19.97 -19.07
C ALA A 12 -6.38 18.77 -20.03
N ALA A 13 -6.56 17.57 -19.47
CA ALA A 13 -7.11 16.33 -20.05
C ALA A 13 -6.38 15.03 -19.65
N LEU A 14 -5.56 15.03 -18.60
CA LEU A 14 -5.14 13.76 -17.99
C LEU A 14 -6.38 13.04 -17.44
N ARG A 15 -6.72 11.91 -18.05
CA ARG A 15 -7.85 11.06 -17.69
C ARG A 15 -7.29 9.72 -17.27
N VAL A 16 -7.19 9.51 -15.97
CA VAL A 16 -6.38 8.46 -15.38
C VAL A 16 -7.25 7.38 -14.79
N ALA A 17 -6.94 6.13 -15.11
CA ALA A 17 -7.54 4.96 -14.50
C ALA A 17 -6.47 4.08 -13.86
N SER A 18 -6.73 3.60 -12.64
CA SER A 18 -5.93 2.56 -11.98
C SER A 18 -6.59 1.19 -12.14
N LEU A 19 -5.77 0.15 -12.29
CA LEU A 19 -6.23 -1.21 -12.61
C LEU A 19 -6.24 -2.17 -11.40
N ASP A 20 -5.59 -1.80 -10.31
CA ASP A 20 -5.46 -2.65 -9.12
C ASP A 20 -5.42 -1.84 -7.84
N LEU A 21 -5.60 -2.52 -6.70
CA LEU A 21 -5.69 -1.92 -5.38
C LEU A 21 -4.49 -1.01 -5.06
N CYS A 22 -3.27 -1.47 -5.35
CA CYS A 22 -2.08 -0.71 -5.02
C CYS A 22 -1.91 0.50 -5.94
N ALA A 23 -2.27 0.37 -7.23
CA ALA A 23 -2.32 1.49 -8.15
C ALA A 23 -3.39 2.53 -7.76
N ASP A 24 -4.54 2.10 -7.23
CA ASP A 24 -5.55 3.00 -6.69
C ASP A 24 -4.97 3.87 -5.56
N GLU A 25 -4.15 3.30 -4.66
CA GLU A 25 -3.51 4.05 -3.58
C GLU A 25 -2.62 5.18 -4.13
N TYR A 26 -1.76 4.89 -5.11
CA TYR A 26 -0.92 5.90 -5.74
C TYR A 26 -1.76 6.98 -6.44
N LEU A 27 -2.76 6.58 -7.23
CA LEU A 27 -3.60 7.50 -7.98
C LEU A 27 -4.43 8.42 -7.07
N LEU A 28 -5.08 7.87 -6.05
CA LEU A 28 -5.94 8.63 -5.14
C LEU A 28 -5.15 9.60 -4.25
N LEU A 29 -3.91 9.27 -3.89
CA LEU A 29 -3.07 10.13 -3.05
C LEU A 29 -2.35 11.23 -3.85
N ALA A 30 -2.03 10.99 -5.12
CA ALA A 30 -1.29 11.93 -5.96
C ALA A 30 -2.17 12.74 -6.93
N GLY A 31 -3.23 12.14 -7.45
CA GLY A 31 -4.08 12.72 -8.48
C GLY A 31 -5.01 13.82 -7.98
N ARG A 32 -5.38 14.73 -8.88
CA ARG A 32 -6.47 15.68 -8.64
C ARG A 32 -7.82 15.04 -8.98
N PRO A 33 -8.92 15.40 -8.29
CA PRO A 33 -10.21 14.74 -8.50
C PRO A 33 -10.74 14.76 -9.94
N ASP A 34 -10.47 15.81 -10.69
CA ASP A 34 -10.87 16.00 -12.09
C ASP A 34 -10.09 15.10 -13.07
N GLN A 35 -8.94 14.57 -12.66
CA GLN A 35 -8.12 13.69 -13.49
C GLN A 35 -8.56 12.23 -13.42
N ILE A 36 -9.25 11.81 -12.35
CA ILE A 36 -9.51 10.38 -12.08
C ILE A 36 -10.82 9.96 -12.76
N VAL A 37 -10.75 9.10 -13.77
CA VAL A 37 -11.93 8.62 -14.51
C VAL A 37 -12.42 7.25 -14.05
N SER A 38 -11.55 6.45 -13.42
CA SER A 38 -11.91 5.16 -12.84
C SER A 38 -10.86 4.66 -11.85
N VAL A 39 -11.30 3.84 -10.91
CA VAL A 39 -10.45 3.10 -9.97
C VAL A 39 -10.91 1.65 -9.92
N SER A 40 -10.06 0.75 -9.46
CA SER A 40 -10.42 -0.67 -9.39
C SER A 40 -11.61 -0.89 -8.44
N LYS A 41 -12.41 -1.92 -8.71
CA LYS A 41 -13.54 -2.31 -7.86
C LYS A 41 -13.11 -2.62 -6.43
N ILE A 42 -11.93 -3.22 -6.25
CA ILE A 42 -11.40 -3.57 -4.93
C ILE A 42 -11.00 -2.32 -4.13
N GLY A 43 -10.50 -1.27 -4.77
CA GLY A 43 -10.21 0.01 -4.11
C GLY A 43 -11.44 0.70 -3.51
N ARG A 44 -12.65 0.34 -3.97
CA ARG A 44 -13.94 0.88 -3.45
C ARG A 44 -14.54 0.08 -2.29
N ASP A 45 -13.98 -1.09 -1.97
CA ASP A 45 -14.42 -1.93 -0.85
C ASP A 45 -13.71 -1.47 0.45
N PRO A 46 -14.44 -0.97 1.47
CA PRO A 46 -13.85 -0.53 2.74
C PRO A 46 -13.18 -1.66 3.52
N ARG A 47 -13.44 -2.93 3.17
CA ARG A 47 -12.77 -4.09 3.76
C ARG A 47 -11.35 -4.28 3.21
N ASP A 48 -11.05 -3.74 2.03
CA ASP A 48 -9.77 -3.90 1.34
C ASP A 48 -8.96 -2.61 1.27
N SER A 49 -9.62 -1.45 1.20
CA SER A 49 -8.95 -0.16 1.06
C SER A 49 -9.32 0.81 2.16
N VAL A 50 -8.31 1.48 2.73
CA VAL A 50 -8.52 2.64 3.61
C VAL A 50 -9.10 3.83 2.82
N LEU A 51 -8.82 3.91 1.52
CA LEU A 51 -9.27 4.99 0.64
C LEU A 51 -10.64 4.72 0.02
N ALA A 52 -11.36 3.67 0.41
CA ALA A 52 -12.65 3.30 -0.17
C ALA A 52 -13.68 4.43 -0.21
N GLY A 53 -13.72 5.27 0.83
CA GLY A 53 -14.60 6.45 0.86
C GLY A 53 -14.27 7.46 -0.24
N MET A 54 -12.99 7.66 -0.55
CA MET A 54 -12.53 8.51 -1.65
C MET A 54 -12.76 7.83 -3.00
N ALA A 55 -12.40 6.56 -3.11
CA ALA A 55 -12.52 5.74 -4.33
C ALA A 55 -13.96 5.65 -4.84
N ARG A 56 -14.95 5.60 -3.94
CA ARG A 56 -16.38 5.51 -4.28
C ARG A 56 -16.92 6.71 -5.08
N ARG A 57 -16.19 7.82 -5.11
CA ARG A 57 -16.51 9.00 -5.94
C ARG A 57 -16.28 8.75 -7.43
N TYR A 58 -15.53 7.70 -7.78
CA TYR A 58 -15.12 7.39 -9.15
C TYR A 58 -15.74 6.08 -9.65
N PRO A 59 -16.06 5.95 -10.95
CA PRO A 59 -16.52 4.70 -11.54
C PRO A 59 -15.55 3.53 -11.29
N ALA A 60 -16.09 2.36 -10.97
CA ALA A 60 -15.31 1.14 -10.79
C ALA A 60 -14.91 0.53 -12.14
N ASN A 61 -13.74 -0.10 -12.20
CA ASN A 61 -13.35 -1.04 -13.24
C ASN A 61 -12.97 -2.40 -12.62
N ASP A 62 -12.87 -3.44 -13.43
CA ASP A 62 -12.50 -4.80 -13.02
C ASP A 62 -11.01 -5.10 -13.22
N GLY A 63 -10.19 -4.09 -13.52
CA GLY A 63 -8.77 -4.22 -13.86
C GLY A 63 -8.49 -4.52 -15.33
N SER A 64 -9.53 -4.69 -16.16
CA SER A 64 -9.41 -4.88 -17.61
C SER A 64 -9.44 -3.55 -18.38
N ILE A 65 -8.89 -3.53 -19.59
CA ILE A 65 -8.96 -2.37 -20.48
C ILE A 65 -10.36 -2.24 -21.08
N GLU A 66 -11.02 -3.37 -21.30
CA GLU A 66 -12.36 -3.51 -21.85
C GLU A 66 -13.39 -2.75 -21.01
N SER A 67 -13.32 -2.87 -19.68
CA SER A 67 -14.20 -2.12 -18.77
C SER A 67 -13.94 -0.60 -18.77
N LEU A 68 -12.80 -0.16 -19.31
CA LEU A 68 -12.38 1.24 -19.35
C LEU A 68 -12.63 1.93 -20.70
N LEU A 69 -12.93 1.21 -21.78
CA LEU A 69 -13.13 1.78 -23.12
C LEU A 69 -14.15 2.94 -23.11
N LYS A 70 -15.28 2.77 -22.41
CA LYS A 70 -16.32 3.81 -22.28
C LYS A 70 -15.87 5.02 -21.44
N LYS A 71 -14.88 4.85 -20.57
CA LYS A 71 -14.32 5.92 -19.72
C LYS A 71 -13.25 6.73 -20.43
N ARG A 72 -12.75 6.29 -21.59
CA ARG A 72 -11.76 7.00 -22.41
C ARG A 72 -10.57 7.52 -21.58
N PRO A 73 -9.87 6.68 -20.81
CA PRO A 73 -8.66 7.11 -20.12
C PRO A 73 -7.56 7.44 -21.14
N THR A 74 -6.70 8.39 -20.80
CA THR A 74 -5.47 8.71 -21.54
C THR A 74 -4.24 8.09 -20.87
N LEU A 75 -4.35 7.70 -19.59
CA LEU A 75 -3.30 7.04 -18.81
C LEU A 75 -3.89 5.89 -17.96
N LEU A 76 -3.27 4.72 -18.04
CA LEU A 76 -3.53 3.58 -17.16
C LEU A 76 -2.38 3.40 -16.17
N ILE A 77 -2.69 3.21 -14.89
CA ILE A 77 -1.70 2.91 -13.85
C ILE A 77 -1.97 1.50 -13.32
N SER A 78 -0.92 0.69 -13.23
CA SER A 78 -0.96 -0.64 -12.60
C SER A 78 0.28 -0.90 -11.75
N THR A 79 0.21 -1.91 -10.89
CA THR A 79 1.32 -2.37 -10.05
C THR A 79 1.68 -3.82 -10.37
N GLY A 80 2.97 -4.11 -10.40
CA GLY A 80 3.47 -5.46 -10.66
C GLY A 80 3.52 -5.84 -12.14
N SER A 81 4.05 -7.03 -12.43
CA SER A 81 4.31 -7.49 -13.80
C SER A 81 3.19 -8.36 -14.39
N GLY A 82 2.24 -8.83 -13.58
CA GLY A 82 1.13 -9.67 -14.03
C GLY A 82 0.23 -8.90 -15.00
N GLY A 83 0.16 -9.34 -16.25
CA GLY A 83 -0.63 -8.66 -17.30
C GLY A 83 -0.05 -7.34 -17.81
N ALA A 84 1.05 -6.82 -17.24
CA ALA A 84 1.62 -5.52 -17.63
C ALA A 84 2.01 -5.46 -19.12
N LYS A 85 2.50 -6.57 -19.69
CA LYS A 85 2.85 -6.65 -21.12
C LYS A 85 1.59 -6.54 -22.00
N SER A 86 0.53 -7.28 -21.70
CA SER A 86 -0.72 -7.24 -22.47
C SER A 86 -1.41 -5.88 -22.33
N THR A 87 -1.50 -5.35 -21.09
CA THR A 87 -2.03 -4.02 -20.83
C THR A 87 -1.29 -2.93 -21.61
N ARG A 88 0.05 -2.98 -21.63
CA ARG A 88 0.86 -2.02 -22.41
C ARG A 88 0.64 -2.13 -23.91
N LEU A 89 0.61 -3.35 -24.46
CA LEU A 89 0.40 -3.57 -25.89
C LEU A 89 -1.01 -3.11 -26.34
N LEU A 90 -2.04 -3.48 -25.59
CA LEU A 90 -3.42 -3.06 -25.87
C LEU A 90 -3.62 -1.56 -25.66
N GLY A 91 -3.07 -1.00 -24.57
CA GLY A 91 -3.10 0.43 -24.31
C GLY A 91 -2.49 1.22 -25.47
N ALA A 92 -1.29 0.82 -25.94
CA ALA A 92 -0.64 1.46 -27.09
C ALA A 92 -1.50 1.41 -28.36
N ARG A 93 -2.13 0.27 -28.66
CA ARG A 93 -3.06 0.13 -29.81
C ARG A 93 -4.30 1.01 -29.69
N LEU A 94 -4.73 1.32 -28.47
CA LEU A 94 -5.91 2.13 -28.18
C LEU A 94 -5.57 3.60 -27.87
N GLY A 95 -4.31 4.02 -28.08
CA GLY A 95 -3.87 5.40 -27.83
C GLY A 95 -3.78 5.77 -26.34
N MET A 96 -3.72 4.79 -25.44
CA MET A 96 -3.60 4.99 -24.00
C MET A 96 -2.15 4.82 -23.56
N GLN A 97 -1.64 5.78 -22.78
CA GLN A 97 -0.37 5.61 -22.08
C GLN A 97 -0.54 4.61 -20.93
N THR A 98 0.52 3.86 -20.63
CA THR A 98 0.51 2.91 -19.50
C THR A 98 1.71 3.15 -18.61
N LEU A 99 1.46 3.22 -17.31
CA LEU A 99 2.46 3.26 -16.25
C LEU A 99 2.31 2.01 -15.40
N THR A 100 3.25 1.09 -15.53
CA THR A 100 3.38 -0.03 -14.60
C THR A 100 4.43 0.29 -13.55
N LEU A 101 4.01 0.29 -12.29
CA LEU A 101 4.87 0.45 -11.13
C LEU A 101 5.42 -0.92 -10.72
N PRO A 102 6.74 -1.07 -10.49
CA PRO A 102 7.26 -2.29 -9.89
C PRO A 102 6.73 -2.45 -8.46
N TYR A 103 6.61 -3.70 -8.00
CA TYR A 103 6.42 -3.94 -6.57
C TYR A 103 7.63 -3.39 -5.80
N PRO A 104 7.43 -2.47 -4.84
CA PRO A 104 8.54 -1.88 -4.12
C PRO A 104 9.21 -2.92 -3.21
N ALA A 105 10.54 -2.99 -3.25
CA ALA A 105 11.33 -3.86 -2.37
C ALA A 105 11.84 -3.10 -1.14
N SER A 106 11.78 -1.77 -1.17
CA SER A 106 12.26 -0.88 -0.11
C SER A 106 11.37 0.34 0.08
N VAL A 107 11.51 1.00 1.24
CA VAL A 107 10.80 2.26 1.52
C VAL A 107 11.18 3.34 0.49
N ASP A 108 12.43 3.34 0.04
CA ASP A 108 12.90 4.25 -1.01
C ASP A 108 12.22 3.98 -2.35
N ASP A 109 11.93 2.72 -2.68
CA ASP A 109 11.17 2.38 -3.90
C ASP A 109 9.72 2.86 -3.81
N VAL A 110 9.11 2.82 -2.63
CA VAL A 110 7.78 3.43 -2.40
C VAL A 110 7.84 4.94 -2.68
N ALA A 111 8.83 5.64 -2.13
CA ALA A 111 9.03 7.07 -2.37
C ALA A 111 9.28 7.37 -3.85
N LYS A 112 10.13 6.58 -4.53
CA LYS A 112 10.39 6.70 -5.98
C LYS A 112 9.13 6.49 -6.81
N ASN A 113 8.35 5.44 -6.53
CA ASN A 113 7.10 5.18 -7.22
C ASN A 113 6.10 6.32 -7.00
N PHE A 114 5.99 6.82 -5.77
CA PHE A 114 5.08 7.92 -5.45
C PHE A 114 5.50 9.22 -6.16
N ARG A 115 6.80 9.54 -6.18
CA ARG A 115 7.34 10.67 -6.95
C ARG A 115 7.06 10.54 -8.44
N LYS A 116 7.27 9.36 -9.02
CA LYS A 116 6.99 9.09 -10.43
C LYS A 116 5.53 9.36 -10.78
N VAL A 117 4.59 8.85 -9.97
CA VAL A 117 3.15 9.08 -10.18
C VAL A 117 2.81 10.56 -9.98
N ALA A 118 3.24 11.18 -8.88
CA ALA A 118 2.95 12.57 -8.57
C ALA A 118 3.46 13.53 -9.66
N THR A 119 4.68 13.33 -10.16
CA THR A 119 5.21 14.12 -11.28
C THR A 119 4.41 13.91 -12.56
N LEU A 120 4.08 12.66 -12.91
CA LEU A 120 3.29 12.35 -14.11
C LEU A 120 1.89 12.98 -14.07
N LEU A 121 1.29 13.08 -12.88
CA LEU A 121 -0.02 13.71 -12.68
C LEU A 121 0.07 15.24 -12.56
N GLY A 122 1.27 15.82 -12.64
CA GLY A 122 1.50 17.27 -12.47
C GLY A 122 1.18 17.75 -11.05
N ASN A 123 1.48 16.93 -10.05
CA ASN A 123 1.28 17.23 -8.63
C ASN A 123 2.49 16.84 -7.76
N PRO A 124 3.72 17.28 -8.10
CA PRO A 124 4.94 16.88 -7.39
C PRO A 124 4.94 17.26 -5.91
N ASP A 125 4.17 18.28 -5.50
CA ASP A 125 4.07 18.70 -4.10
C ASP A 125 3.49 17.62 -3.17
N ARG A 126 2.66 16.72 -3.70
CA ARG A 126 2.21 15.53 -2.96
C ARG A 126 3.40 14.64 -2.59
N ALA A 127 4.28 14.37 -3.53
CA ALA A 127 5.49 13.59 -3.29
C ALA A 127 6.47 14.33 -2.37
N ASN A 128 6.66 15.64 -2.57
CA ASN A 128 7.51 16.44 -1.67
C ASN A 128 7.00 16.40 -0.22
N THR A 129 5.68 16.45 -0.02
CA THR A 129 5.07 16.33 1.31
C THR A 129 5.29 14.94 1.91
N PHE A 130 5.13 13.89 1.11
CA PHE A 130 5.41 12.51 1.52
C PHE A 130 6.89 12.34 1.91
N ASP A 131 7.82 12.81 1.08
CA ASP A 131 9.26 12.70 1.31
C ASP A 131 9.68 13.45 2.58
N ARG A 132 9.15 14.66 2.83
CA ARG A 132 9.39 15.40 4.08
C ARG A 132 8.90 14.63 5.31
N ARG A 133 7.70 14.06 5.24
CA ARG A 133 7.15 13.24 6.33
C ARG A 133 8.01 12.00 6.56
N LEU A 134 8.40 11.31 5.50
CA LEU A 134 9.27 10.14 5.58
C LEU A 134 10.61 10.46 6.23
N THR A 135 11.29 11.54 5.82
CA THR A 135 12.56 11.98 6.42
C THR A 135 12.41 12.41 7.88
N SER A 136 11.23 12.91 8.28
CA SER A 136 10.95 13.27 9.68
C SER A 136 10.79 12.06 10.61
N LEU A 137 10.59 10.85 10.06
CA LEU A 137 10.52 9.63 10.85
C LEU A 137 11.90 9.29 11.40
N LYS A 138 12.16 9.70 12.65
CA LYS A 138 13.39 9.32 13.36
C LYS A 138 13.41 7.80 13.57
N ARG A 139 14.44 7.13 13.06
CA ARG A 139 14.79 5.77 13.48
C ARG A 139 15.16 5.81 14.97
N PRO A 140 14.42 5.12 15.85
CA PRO A 140 14.75 5.13 17.27
C PRO A 140 16.13 4.50 17.50
N THR A 141 16.88 5.04 18.47
CA THR A 141 18.20 4.52 18.88
C THR A 141 18.12 3.10 19.43
N SER A 142 16.99 2.74 20.06
CA SER A 142 16.68 1.38 20.48
C SER A 142 15.39 0.90 19.82
N ALA A 143 15.47 -0.16 19.03
CA ALA A 143 14.30 -0.82 18.45
C ALA A 143 13.83 -1.97 19.37
N ARG A 144 12.54 -1.99 19.69
CA ARG A 144 11.95 -3.08 20.49
C ARG A 144 11.69 -4.28 19.59
N GLU A 145 12.07 -5.46 20.04
CA GLU A 145 11.80 -6.68 19.28
C GLU A 145 10.29 -6.89 19.11
N ALA A 146 9.90 -7.21 17.88
CA ALA A 146 8.52 -7.45 17.50
C ALA A 146 8.42 -8.62 16.52
N ILE A 147 7.24 -9.23 16.46
CA ILE A 147 6.88 -10.13 15.37
C ILE A 147 5.59 -9.60 14.76
N PHE A 148 5.62 -9.27 13.48
CA PHE A 148 4.41 -9.15 12.68
C PHE A 148 3.86 -10.54 12.37
N VAL A 149 2.56 -10.71 12.51
CA VAL A 149 1.92 -11.96 12.14
C VAL A 149 0.54 -11.71 11.55
N SER A 150 0.24 -12.41 10.47
CA SER A 150 -1.05 -12.41 9.79
C SER A 150 -1.66 -13.82 9.80
N GLY A 151 -2.65 -14.05 8.95
CA GLY A 151 -3.42 -15.29 8.96
C GLY A 151 -2.54 -16.54 8.83
N GLY A 152 -2.84 -17.57 9.63
CA GLY A 152 -2.14 -18.86 9.58
C GLY A 152 -0.70 -18.80 10.10
N GLY A 153 -0.34 -17.78 10.89
CA GLY A 153 1.02 -17.64 11.43
C GLY A 153 2.03 -17.07 10.44
N LEU A 154 1.58 -16.59 9.27
CA LEU A 154 2.46 -15.96 8.29
C LEU A 154 3.07 -14.69 8.87
N SER A 155 4.38 -14.55 8.73
CA SER A 155 5.19 -13.43 9.21
C SER A 155 6.00 -12.84 8.06
N LEU A 156 6.99 -12.01 8.39
CA LEU A 156 7.77 -11.24 7.43
C LEU A 156 9.27 -11.45 7.66
N SER A 157 10.06 -11.36 6.60
CA SER A 157 11.52 -11.22 6.73
C SER A 157 11.86 -9.83 7.28
N PRO A 158 12.87 -9.69 8.17
CA PRO A 158 13.37 -8.38 8.60
C PRO A 158 13.82 -7.46 7.46
N SER A 159 14.32 -8.04 6.35
CA SER A 159 14.78 -7.27 5.19
C SER A 159 13.66 -6.88 4.21
N SER A 160 12.46 -7.45 4.37
CA SER A 160 11.31 -7.13 3.50
C SER A 160 10.85 -5.68 3.67
N LEU A 161 10.16 -5.13 2.69
CA LEU A 161 9.57 -3.78 2.78
C LEU A 161 8.74 -3.57 4.06
N PRO A 162 7.79 -4.46 4.44
CA PRO A 162 7.12 -4.39 5.73
C PRO A 162 8.07 -4.39 6.94
N GLY A 163 9.15 -5.17 6.90
CA GLY A 163 10.19 -5.16 7.95
C GLY A 163 10.93 -3.83 8.06
N GLN A 164 11.21 -3.17 6.92
CA GLN A 164 11.79 -1.83 6.88
C GLN A 164 10.83 -0.78 7.45
N TRP A 165 9.53 -0.89 7.15
CA TRP A 165 8.50 -0.03 7.75
C TRP A 165 8.41 -0.22 9.27
N MET A 166 8.46 -1.45 9.77
CA MET A 166 8.53 -1.72 11.21
C MET A 166 9.76 -1.07 11.86
N ALA A 167 10.92 -1.12 11.20
CA ALA A 167 12.13 -0.49 11.72
C ALA A 167 11.97 1.03 11.88
N LEU A 168 11.28 1.70 10.96
CA LEU A 168 10.94 3.13 11.08
C LEU A 168 9.97 3.41 12.25
N ALA A 169 9.12 2.44 12.62
CA ALA A 169 8.30 2.53 13.83
C ALA A 169 9.08 2.24 15.13
N GLY A 170 10.36 1.87 15.06
CA GLY A 170 11.12 1.41 16.24
C GLY A 170 10.85 -0.04 16.63
N LEU A 171 10.31 -0.84 15.72
CA LEU A 171 10.03 -2.25 15.91
C LEU A 171 11.01 -3.07 15.09
N ARG A 172 11.77 -3.96 15.74
CA ARG A 172 12.70 -4.87 15.08
C ARG A 172 12.03 -6.21 14.86
N GLN A 173 11.70 -6.53 13.60
CA GLN A 173 11.17 -7.85 13.23
C GLN A 173 12.17 -8.95 13.61
N ARG A 174 11.71 -9.93 14.39
CA ARG A 174 12.49 -11.15 14.68
C ARG A 174 12.60 -12.00 13.40
N SER A 175 13.79 -12.51 13.10
CA SER A 175 13.96 -13.48 12.01
C SER A 175 13.28 -14.80 12.39
N LEU A 176 12.42 -15.31 11.51
CA LEU A 176 11.71 -16.56 11.70
C LEU A 176 11.95 -17.49 10.50
N PRO A 177 12.27 -18.78 10.72
CA PRO A 177 12.36 -19.76 9.66
C PRO A 177 11.09 -19.78 8.79
N GLY A 178 11.26 -19.72 7.47
CA GLY A 178 10.15 -19.72 6.52
C GLY A 178 9.18 -18.53 6.66
N ALA A 179 9.60 -17.45 7.33
CA ALA A 179 8.74 -16.30 7.65
C ALA A 179 7.41 -16.73 8.29
N ARG A 180 7.47 -17.65 9.27
CA ARG A 180 6.29 -18.21 9.94
C ARG A 180 6.49 -18.27 11.44
N LEU A 181 5.49 -17.82 12.20
CA LEU A 181 5.41 -17.99 13.64
C LEU A 181 4.50 -19.18 13.94
N THR A 182 5.06 -20.23 14.55
CA THR A 182 4.27 -21.36 15.05
C THR A 182 3.64 -21.01 16.41
N LEU A 183 2.61 -21.75 16.81
CA LEU A 183 1.97 -21.51 18.12
C LEU A 183 2.90 -21.96 19.25
N GLU A 184 3.66 -23.02 19.01
CA GLU A 184 4.68 -23.60 19.87
C GLU A 184 5.81 -22.59 20.11
N ASP A 185 6.35 -21.99 19.05
CA ASP A 185 7.37 -20.94 19.17
C ASP A 185 6.85 -19.73 19.95
N LEU A 186 5.61 -19.33 19.72
CA LEU A 186 4.99 -18.22 20.45
C LEU A 186 4.82 -18.54 21.94
N ALA A 187 4.46 -19.78 22.27
CA ALA A 187 4.30 -20.23 23.65
C ALA A 187 5.65 -20.29 24.39
N LEU A 188 6.70 -20.78 23.72
CA LEU A 188 8.02 -20.97 24.31
C LEU A 188 8.84 -19.67 24.37
N ARG A 189 8.75 -18.83 23.32
CA ARG A 189 9.60 -17.64 23.15
C ARG A 189 8.76 -16.45 22.66
N PRO A 190 7.84 -15.92 23.48
CA PRO A 190 7.02 -14.78 23.09
C PRO A 190 7.87 -13.54 22.81
N PRO A 191 7.54 -12.72 21.80
CA PRO A 191 8.21 -11.43 21.60
C PRO A 191 7.68 -10.38 22.60
N PRO A 192 8.42 -9.31 22.87
CA PRO A 192 7.90 -8.16 23.62
C PRO A 192 6.68 -7.51 22.94
N VAL A 193 6.66 -7.50 21.60
CA VAL A 193 5.57 -6.96 20.78
C VAL A 193 5.08 -7.98 19.76
N LEU A 194 3.77 -8.16 19.69
CA LEU A 194 3.12 -8.94 18.64
C LEU A 194 2.24 -7.99 17.80
N LEU A 195 2.63 -7.76 16.55
CA LEU A 195 1.92 -6.91 15.61
C LEU A 195 0.96 -7.78 14.78
N LEU A 196 -0.31 -7.79 15.18
CA LEU A 196 -1.35 -8.64 14.60
C LEU A 196 -1.98 -7.94 13.40
N SER A 197 -1.71 -8.44 12.20
CA SER A 197 -2.34 -7.96 10.97
C SER A 197 -3.57 -8.80 10.64
N ARG A 198 -4.72 -8.14 10.63
CA ARG A 198 -6.01 -8.77 10.28
C ARG A 198 -6.47 -8.21 8.95
N TYR A 199 -6.30 -9.00 7.89
CA TYR A 199 -6.94 -8.74 6.61
C TYR A 199 -8.44 -9.09 6.73
N ARG A 200 -9.31 -8.11 6.43
CA ARG A 200 -10.78 -8.19 6.56
C ARG A 200 -11.28 -8.67 7.93
N PRO A 201 -11.16 -7.86 9.00
CA PRO A 201 -11.62 -8.25 10.33
C PRO A 201 -13.11 -8.64 10.31
N GLY A 202 -13.45 -9.76 10.98
CA GLY A 202 -14.83 -10.28 11.06
C GLY A 202 -15.19 -11.30 9.97
N GLN A 203 -14.35 -11.49 8.94
CA GLN A 203 -14.54 -12.57 7.98
C GLN A 203 -13.91 -13.87 8.47
N ALA A 204 -14.73 -14.87 8.82
CA ALA A 204 -14.24 -16.19 9.21
C ALA A 204 -13.34 -16.79 8.11
N SER A 205 -12.08 -17.04 8.43
CA SER A 205 -11.13 -17.75 7.56
C SER A 205 -10.19 -18.63 8.38
N ILE A 206 -9.66 -19.68 7.76
CA ILE A 206 -8.65 -20.56 8.40
C ILE A 206 -7.47 -19.73 8.89
N GLY A 207 -7.05 -18.73 8.12
CA GLY A 207 -5.99 -17.80 8.51
C GLY A 207 -6.35 -17.05 9.80
N GLN A 208 -7.58 -16.56 9.94
CA GLN A 208 -8.01 -15.84 11.14
C GLN A 208 -8.13 -16.73 12.39
N ARG A 209 -8.41 -18.04 12.24
CA ARG A 209 -8.43 -18.98 13.38
C ARG A 209 -7.11 -19.00 14.13
N TRP A 210 -5.99 -18.90 13.42
CA TRP A 210 -4.65 -18.82 14.03
C TRP A 210 -4.52 -17.56 14.92
N LEU A 211 -4.94 -16.40 14.40
CA LEU A 211 -4.88 -15.12 15.12
C LEU A 211 -5.84 -15.05 16.33
N SER A 212 -6.85 -15.90 16.37
CA SER A 212 -7.81 -16.03 17.47
C SER A 212 -7.47 -17.19 18.42
N HIS A 213 -6.34 -17.88 18.22
CA HIS A 213 -5.96 -19.03 19.04
C HIS A 213 -5.69 -18.62 20.50
N PRO A 214 -6.06 -19.44 21.51
CA PRO A 214 -5.85 -19.09 22.92
C PRO A 214 -4.39 -18.82 23.29
N ILE A 215 -3.42 -19.46 22.62
CA ILE A 215 -1.99 -19.15 22.81
C ILE A 215 -1.67 -17.71 22.38
N VAL A 216 -2.19 -17.25 21.23
CA VAL A 216 -2.04 -15.86 20.79
C VAL A 216 -2.75 -14.91 21.78
N ALA A 217 -3.90 -15.31 22.31
CA ALA A 217 -4.64 -14.54 23.31
C ALA A 217 -3.91 -14.44 24.67
N ARG A 218 -3.15 -15.46 25.07
CA ARG A 218 -2.45 -15.52 26.37
C ARG A 218 -0.96 -15.20 26.31
N ALA A 219 -0.38 -15.05 25.12
CA ALA A 219 1.03 -14.70 24.95
C ALA A 219 1.38 -13.44 25.75
N PRO A 220 2.46 -13.44 26.56
CA PRO A 220 2.90 -12.30 27.36
C PRO A 220 3.62 -11.25 26.49
N SER A 221 2.91 -10.77 25.47
CA SER A 221 3.38 -9.79 24.49
C SER A 221 2.44 -8.59 24.49
N ARG A 222 2.98 -7.38 24.31
CA ARG A 222 2.16 -6.22 23.98
C ARG A 222 1.61 -6.38 22.57
N LYS A 223 0.29 -6.45 22.43
CA LYS A 223 -0.37 -6.66 21.14
C LYS A 223 -0.70 -5.32 20.51
N LEU A 224 -0.19 -5.10 19.31
CA LEU A 224 -0.55 -3.98 18.47
C LEU A 224 -1.35 -4.51 17.29
N ILE A 225 -2.43 -3.84 16.92
CA ILE A 225 -3.22 -4.22 15.74
C ILE A 225 -2.67 -3.44 14.55
N ALA A 226 -2.34 -4.16 13.48
CA ALA A 226 -2.02 -3.62 12.17
C ALA A 226 -3.29 -3.63 11.30
N ASP A 227 -3.62 -2.50 10.69
CA ASP A 227 -4.71 -2.45 9.71
C ASP A 227 -4.25 -3.13 8.41
N GLY A 228 -4.66 -4.38 8.21
CA GLY A 228 -4.20 -5.21 7.10
C GLY A 228 -4.30 -4.53 5.74
N ARG A 229 -5.26 -3.61 5.54
CA ARG A 229 -5.43 -2.85 4.30
C ARG A 229 -4.19 -2.02 3.93
N ARG A 230 -3.57 -1.34 4.90
CA ARG A 230 -2.34 -0.57 4.68
C ARG A 230 -1.14 -1.48 4.41
N TRP A 231 -1.09 -2.61 5.11
CA TRP A 231 0.02 -3.58 5.03
C TRP A 231 -0.04 -4.46 3.77
N THR A 232 -1.20 -4.58 3.11
CA THR A 232 -1.35 -5.34 1.86
C THR A 232 -0.49 -4.78 0.74
N CYS A 233 -0.56 -3.47 0.49
CA CYS A 233 0.27 -2.82 -0.52
C CYS A 233 1.60 -2.31 0.06
N ALA A 234 1.67 -2.10 1.39
CA ALA A 234 2.82 -1.52 2.09
C ALA A 234 3.36 -0.24 1.41
N GLY A 235 2.47 0.50 0.76
CA GLY A 235 2.76 1.65 -0.09
C GLY A 235 2.71 2.97 0.67
N PRO A 236 2.34 4.09 0.00
CA PRO A 236 2.39 5.42 0.60
C PRO A 236 1.49 5.59 1.85
N LEU A 237 0.44 4.76 2.01
CA LEU A 237 -0.40 4.76 3.20
C LEU A 237 0.32 4.31 4.48
N MET A 238 1.52 3.74 4.38
CA MET A 238 2.26 3.28 5.55
C MET A 238 2.74 4.40 6.48
N LEU A 239 2.90 5.64 5.98
CA LEU A 239 3.37 6.74 6.84
C LEU A 239 2.49 6.96 8.07
N ASP A 240 1.17 7.07 7.91
CA ASP A 240 0.30 7.31 9.08
C ASP A 240 0.30 6.10 10.04
N GLU A 241 0.46 4.89 9.49
CA GLU A 241 0.52 3.66 10.29
C GLU A 241 1.81 3.60 11.11
N ILE A 242 2.94 3.99 10.52
CA ILE A 242 4.23 4.01 11.20
C ILE A 242 4.28 5.11 12.26
N GLU A 243 3.73 6.28 11.99
CA GLU A 243 3.55 7.33 12.99
C GLU A 243 2.67 6.85 14.17
N ARG A 244 1.58 6.14 13.88
CA ARG A 244 0.69 5.57 14.90
C ARG A 244 1.41 4.53 15.74
N LEU A 245 2.10 3.57 15.11
CA LEU A 245 2.86 2.54 15.82
C LEU A 245 4.00 3.13 16.64
N GLY A 246 4.66 4.17 16.13
CA GLY A 246 5.71 4.90 16.85
C GLY A 246 5.22 5.58 18.13
N ARG A 247 3.96 6.00 18.20
CA ARG A 247 3.32 6.53 19.43
C ARG A 247 2.87 5.45 20.41
N GLN A 248 2.66 4.22 19.93
CA GLN A 248 2.15 3.09 20.71
C GLN A 248 3.25 2.09 21.13
N ARG A 249 4.51 2.37 20.83
CA ARG A 249 5.61 1.48 21.24
C ARG A 249 5.92 1.55 22.71
#